data_AF-A0A181Z639-F1
#
_entry.id   AF-A0A181Z639-F1
#
_cell.length_a   1.000
_cell.length_b   1.000
_cell.length_c   1.000
_cell.angle_alpha   90.00
_cell.angle_beta   90.00
_cell.angle_gamma   90.00
#
_symmetry.space_group_name_H-M   'P 1'
#
loop_
_entity.id
_entity.type
_entity.pdbx_description
1 polymer ?
#
loop_
_entity_poly.entity_id
_entity_poly.type
_entity_poly.pdbx_seq_one_letter_code
_entity_poly.pdbx_strand_id
1 'polypeptide(L)'
;MTWSFAHPESHLLLTMSVVLFLGTLAFVIPTIVAVRRRTATDALAWADQVRRDPAAPWGIDRVLRAVDASCAAAGVVFPGAVRILVGTTVRLDLASPTIAPPQPWTATPDGRSWSAPMWALQAVPLTAPAPNEFATVVSLGTDGEENVLVDLRRVRGIVALRGEQAARDAVLRRVVDQVRTDPWATGTAVLSVGTGSTLGVAVSVRDAIAAVAADATPGLLVVAKVPSGEDGRELGRLLERPGGRWACVAAAPHPLARWTIEARRDGTHVSDVLGTVRWMDVGLSMPLAATTQSATTQTDPAALPDAVEADA
;
A
#
# COMPACT_ATOMS: atom_id res chain seq x y z
N MET A 1 -41.00 30.60 -39.98
CA MET A 1 -41.27 29.36 -39.22
C MET A 1 -41.94 29.75 -37.92
N THR A 2 -43.27 29.81 -37.94
CA THR A 2 -44.12 30.21 -36.82
C THR A 2 -44.34 29.00 -35.90
N TRP A 3 -43.81 29.05 -34.68
CA TRP A 3 -44.11 28.06 -33.65
C TRP A 3 -45.54 28.32 -33.12
N SER A 4 -46.45 27.38 -33.39
CA SER A 4 -47.82 27.37 -32.86
C SER A 4 -47.81 26.86 -31.42
N PHE A 5 -48.27 27.68 -30.47
CA PHE A 5 -48.35 27.39 -29.04
C PHE A 5 -49.66 26.71 -28.60
N ALA A 6 -50.39 26.05 -29.51
CA ALA A 6 -51.81 25.73 -29.28
C ALA A 6 -52.15 24.23 -29.15
N HIS A 7 -51.26 23.37 -28.66
CA HIS A 7 -51.59 21.95 -28.38
C HIS A 7 -51.31 21.58 -26.91
N PRO A 8 -52.32 21.51 -26.03
CA PRO A 8 -52.17 21.14 -24.62
C PRO A 8 -51.61 19.72 -24.42
N GLU A 9 -51.75 18.85 -25.42
CA GLU A 9 -51.20 17.49 -25.43
C GLU A 9 -49.66 17.47 -25.38
N SER A 10 -49.01 18.50 -25.93
CA SER A 10 -47.54 18.61 -25.95
C SER A 10 -46.96 18.83 -24.56
N HIS A 11 -47.66 19.57 -23.70
CA HIS A 11 -47.24 19.81 -22.32
C HIS A 11 -47.41 18.58 -21.44
N LEU A 12 -48.43 17.74 -21.71
CA LEU A 12 -48.68 16.51 -20.97
C LEU A 12 -47.62 15.44 -21.30
N LEU A 13 -47.29 15.28 -22.59
CA LEU A 13 -46.22 14.36 -23.00
C LEU A 13 -44.84 14.80 -22.48
N LEU A 14 -44.55 16.10 -22.46
CA LEU A 14 -43.31 16.63 -21.90
C LEU A 14 -43.24 16.40 -20.38
N THR A 15 -44.32 16.70 -19.65
CA THR A 15 -44.36 16.46 -18.20
C THR A 15 -44.27 14.98 -17.85
N MET A 16 -44.96 14.08 -18.57
CA MET A 16 -44.82 12.64 -18.39
C MET A 16 -43.40 12.15 -18.68
N SER A 17 -42.78 12.65 -19.76
CA SER A 17 -41.40 12.29 -20.11
C SER A 17 -40.41 12.73 -19.03
N VAL A 18 -40.58 13.94 -18.49
CA VAL A 18 -39.75 14.45 -17.39
C VAL A 18 -39.97 13.63 -16.12
N VAL A 19 -41.21 13.30 -15.77
CA VAL A 19 -41.52 12.48 -14.57
C VAL A 19 -40.94 11.07 -14.70
N LEU A 20 -41.07 10.43 -15.87
CA LEU A 20 -40.48 9.11 -16.12
C LEU A 20 -38.94 9.15 -16.11
N PHE A 21 -38.35 10.20 -16.69
CA PHE A 21 -36.90 10.39 -16.66
C PHE A 21 -36.39 10.59 -15.22
N LEU A 22 -37.07 11.43 -14.43
CA LEU A 22 -36.70 11.65 -13.03
C LEU A 22 -36.93 10.40 -12.18
N GLY A 23 -38.03 9.68 -12.40
CA GLY A 23 -38.32 8.42 -11.70
C GLY A 23 -37.30 7.32 -12.01
N THR A 24 -36.91 7.17 -13.29
CA THR A 24 -35.85 6.23 -13.68
C THR A 24 -34.50 6.64 -13.10
N LEU A 25 -34.14 7.93 -13.15
CA LEU A 25 -32.90 8.44 -12.55
C LEU A 25 -32.86 8.18 -11.03
N ALA A 26 -33.99 8.41 -10.34
CA ALA A 26 -34.13 8.20 -8.91
C ALA A 26 -34.02 6.72 -8.49
N PHE A 27 -34.27 5.77 -9.39
CA PHE A 27 -34.13 4.33 -9.08
C PHE A 27 -32.79 3.75 -9.56
N VAL A 28 -32.34 4.15 -10.75
CA VAL A 28 -31.11 3.64 -11.37
C VAL A 28 -29.88 4.12 -10.62
N ILE A 29 -29.82 5.40 -10.21
CA ILE A 29 -28.64 5.93 -9.50
C ILE A 29 -28.43 5.19 -8.16
N PRO A 30 -29.42 5.07 -7.25
CA PRO A 30 -29.22 4.34 -6.01
C PRO A 30 -28.88 2.87 -6.21
N THR A 31 -29.47 2.22 -7.22
CA THR A 31 -29.20 0.81 -7.53
C THR A 31 -27.75 0.62 -8.00
N ILE A 32 -27.26 1.45 -8.93
CA ILE A 32 -25.87 1.42 -9.39
C ILE A 32 -24.91 1.71 -8.22
N VAL A 33 -25.22 2.68 -7.36
CA VAL A 33 -24.41 3.00 -6.18
C VAL A 33 -24.39 1.83 -5.20
N ALA A 34 -25.53 1.18 -4.96
CA ALA A 34 -25.63 0.02 -4.06
C ALA A 34 -24.83 -1.18 -4.59
N VAL A 35 -24.96 -1.50 -5.88
CA VAL A 35 -24.20 -2.58 -6.52
C VAL A 35 -22.70 -2.30 -6.47
N ARG A 36 -22.27 -1.09 -6.84
CA ARG A 36 -20.85 -0.69 -6.75
C ARG A 36 -20.32 -0.73 -5.33
N ARG A 37 -21.12 -0.36 -4.32
CA ARG A 37 -20.71 -0.44 -2.91
C ARG A 37 -20.52 -1.87 -2.43
N ARG A 38 -21.33 -2.83 -2.90
CA ARG A 38 -21.22 -4.24 -2.54
C ARG A 38 -19.96 -4.88 -3.12
N THR A 39 -19.77 -4.80 -4.44
CA THR A 39 -18.58 -5.38 -5.11
C THR A 39 -17.26 -4.83 -4.56
N ALA A 40 -17.26 -3.55 -4.21
CA ALA A 40 -16.15 -2.87 -3.57
C ALA A 40 -15.87 -3.36 -2.12
N THR A 41 -16.91 -3.73 -1.37
CA THR A 41 -16.74 -4.32 -0.03
C THR A 41 -16.23 -5.75 -0.14
N ASP A 42 -16.67 -6.49 -1.15
CA ASP A 42 -16.20 -7.84 -1.45
C ASP A 42 -14.72 -7.85 -1.83
N ALA A 43 -14.24 -6.86 -2.59
CA ALA A 43 -12.82 -6.74 -2.95
C ALA A 43 -11.90 -6.55 -1.73
N LEU A 44 -12.31 -5.73 -0.76
CA LEU A 44 -11.58 -5.55 0.50
C LEU A 44 -11.55 -6.84 1.33
N ALA A 45 -12.72 -7.49 1.48
CA ALA A 45 -12.83 -8.74 2.21
C ALA A 45 -12.02 -9.86 1.55
N TRP A 46 -12.09 -9.96 0.22
CA TRP A 46 -11.31 -10.90 -0.57
C TRP A 46 -9.81 -10.65 -0.42
N ALA A 47 -9.36 -9.41 -0.55
CA ALA A 47 -7.94 -9.07 -0.44
C ALA A 47 -7.37 -9.46 0.92
N ASP A 48 -8.15 -9.35 2.00
CA ASP A 48 -7.73 -9.76 3.35
C ASP A 48 -7.76 -11.28 3.55
N GLN A 49 -8.43 -12.03 2.68
CA GLN A 49 -8.39 -13.50 2.62
C GLN A 49 -7.24 -14.04 1.76
N VAL A 50 -6.80 -13.28 0.75
CA VAL A 50 -5.71 -13.68 -0.16
C VAL A 50 -4.41 -13.79 0.63
N ARG A 51 -3.86 -15.01 0.62
CA ARG A 51 -2.55 -15.27 1.19
C ARG A 51 -1.48 -14.89 0.19
N ARG A 52 -0.42 -14.25 0.69
CA ARG A 52 0.80 -14.14 -0.09
C ARG A 52 1.42 -15.53 -0.25
N ASP A 53 1.83 -15.87 -1.47
CA ASP A 53 2.71 -17.01 -1.68
C ASP A 53 4.00 -16.79 -0.88
N PRO A 54 4.36 -17.68 0.07
CA PRO A 54 5.57 -17.52 0.87
C PRO A 54 6.85 -17.48 0.05
N ALA A 55 6.85 -18.02 -1.18
CA ALA A 55 8.01 -17.98 -2.09
C ALA A 55 8.18 -16.61 -2.78
N ALA A 56 7.11 -15.84 -2.96
CA ALA A 56 7.15 -14.57 -3.69
C ALA A 56 8.11 -13.53 -3.08
N PRO A 57 8.12 -13.28 -1.74
CA PRO A 57 9.14 -12.43 -1.14
C PRO A 57 10.57 -12.91 -1.42
N TRP A 58 10.85 -14.20 -1.32
CA TRP A 58 12.21 -14.71 -1.58
C TRP A 58 12.67 -14.48 -3.03
N GLY A 59 11.75 -14.53 -3.99
CA GLY A 59 12.03 -14.15 -5.38
C GLY A 59 12.44 -12.68 -5.51
N ILE A 60 11.70 -11.78 -4.86
CA ILE A 60 12.02 -10.34 -4.83
C ILE A 60 13.35 -10.09 -4.11
N ASP A 61 13.58 -10.71 -2.96
CA ASP A 61 14.85 -10.61 -2.20
C ASP A 61 16.05 -10.98 -3.07
N ARG A 62 15.93 -12.08 -3.83
CA ARG A 62 16.96 -12.51 -4.77
C ARG A 62 17.24 -11.43 -5.82
N VAL A 63 16.21 -10.83 -6.40
CA VAL A 63 16.35 -9.74 -7.37
C VAL A 63 17.07 -8.55 -6.76
N LEU A 64 16.64 -8.10 -5.59
CA LEU A 64 17.22 -6.94 -4.89
C LEU A 64 18.70 -7.19 -4.56
N ARG A 65 19.04 -8.37 -4.03
CA ARG A 65 20.43 -8.75 -3.77
C ARG A 65 21.26 -8.90 -5.05
N ALA A 66 20.66 -9.35 -6.15
CA ALA A 66 21.36 -9.44 -7.44
C ALA A 66 21.75 -8.05 -7.98
N VAL A 67 20.91 -7.02 -7.74
CA VAL A 67 21.25 -5.63 -8.09
C VAL A 67 22.53 -5.19 -7.36
N ASP A 68 22.55 -5.34 -6.04
CA ASP A 68 23.67 -4.94 -5.19
C ASP A 68 24.94 -5.75 -5.53
N ALA A 69 24.81 -7.08 -5.67
CA ALA A 69 25.92 -7.96 -6.05
C ALA A 69 26.51 -7.61 -7.42
N SER A 70 25.67 -7.32 -8.42
CA SER A 70 26.12 -6.84 -9.74
C SER A 70 26.89 -5.51 -9.63
N CYS A 71 26.40 -4.58 -8.81
CA CYS A 71 27.06 -3.30 -8.59
C CYS A 71 28.43 -3.48 -7.91
N ALA A 72 28.48 -4.28 -6.84
CA ALA A 72 29.69 -4.58 -6.10
C ALA A 72 30.74 -5.29 -6.98
N ALA A 73 30.34 -6.27 -7.78
CA ALA A 73 31.24 -7.00 -8.68
C ALA A 73 31.86 -6.10 -9.76
N ALA A 74 31.12 -5.09 -10.22
CA ALA A 74 31.61 -4.11 -11.20
C ALA A 74 32.30 -2.89 -10.57
N GLY A 75 32.35 -2.79 -9.24
CA GLY A 75 32.91 -1.63 -8.53
C GLY A 75 32.11 -0.33 -8.75
N VAL A 76 30.81 -0.43 -9.01
CA VAL A 76 29.92 0.72 -9.23
C VAL A 76 28.99 0.93 -8.02
N VAL A 77 28.65 2.18 -7.74
CA VAL A 77 27.68 2.51 -6.69
C VAL A 77 26.27 2.39 -7.28
N PHE A 78 25.38 1.70 -6.58
CA PHE A 78 23.98 1.60 -7.01
C PHE A 78 23.31 3.00 -6.98
N PRO A 79 22.74 3.48 -8.10
CA PRO A 79 22.13 4.81 -8.18
C PRO A 79 20.82 4.95 -7.38
N GLY A 80 20.30 3.85 -6.82
CA GLY A 80 18.98 3.79 -6.21
C GLY A 80 17.87 3.58 -7.24
N ALA A 81 16.78 2.93 -6.84
CA ALA A 81 15.59 2.75 -7.65
C ALA A 81 14.38 3.42 -6.98
N VAL A 82 13.61 4.19 -7.75
CA VAL A 82 12.32 4.77 -7.32
C VAL A 82 11.22 3.73 -7.47
N ARG A 83 11.17 3.06 -8.62
CA ARG A 83 10.21 2.00 -8.94
C ARG A 83 10.95 0.78 -9.43
N ILE A 84 10.46 -0.39 -9.04
CA ILE A 84 10.99 -1.69 -9.43
C ILE A 84 9.81 -2.50 -9.96
N LEU A 85 9.88 -2.95 -11.21
CA LEU A 85 8.91 -3.85 -11.81
C LEU A 85 9.54 -5.24 -11.86
N VAL A 86 8.87 -6.23 -11.27
CA VAL A 86 9.35 -7.61 -11.20
C VAL A 86 8.37 -8.53 -11.91
N GLY A 87 8.73 -8.95 -13.12
CA GLY A 87 8.06 -10.00 -13.90
C GLY A 87 9.07 -10.94 -14.53
N THR A 88 8.84 -11.34 -15.79
CA THR A 88 9.81 -12.12 -16.58
C THR A 88 11.09 -11.32 -16.88
N THR A 89 10.94 -10.00 -16.99
CA THR A 89 12.02 -9.02 -16.98
C THR A 89 11.90 -8.18 -15.72
N VAL A 90 13.02 -7.85 -15.10
CA VAL A 90 13.08 -6.88 -14.02
C VAL A 90 13.45 -5.52 -14.60
N ARG A 91 12.71 -4.49 -14.23
CA ARG A 91 13.01 -3.10 -14.58
C ARG A 91 13.19 -2.26 -13.31
N LEU A 92 14.23 -1.45 -13.29
CA LEU A 92 14.49 -0.46 -12.24
C LEU A 92 14.38 0.92 -12.87
N ASP A 93 13.50 1.77 -12.35
CA ASP A 93 13.52 3.19 -12.67
C ASP A 93 14.41 3.88 -11.65
N LEU A 94 15.52 4.45 -12.13
CA LEU A 94 16.61 4.90 -11.28
C LEU A 94 16.32 6.26 -10.66
N ALA A 95 16.75 6.42 -9.41
CA ALA A 95 16.70 7.71 -8.72
C ALA A 95 17.75 8.69 -9.25
N SER A 96 18.84 8.20 -9.85
CA SER A 96 19.88 9.00 -10.49
C SER A 96 20.22 8.36 -11.85
N PRO A 97 19.91 9.03 -12.98
CA PRO A 97 20.13 8.45 -14.30
C PRO A 97 21.59 8.12 -14.57
N THR A 98 21.84 6.94 -15.16
CA THR A 98 23.17 6.50 -15.58
C THR A 98 23.08 5.47 -16.71
N ILE A 99 23.98 5.63 -17.70
CA ILE A 99 24.06 4.78 -18.91
C ILE A 99 25.10 3.66 -18.78
N ALA A 100 25.72 3.50 -17.62
CA ALA A 100 26.77 2.50 -17.36
C ALA A 100 26.31 1.46 -16.32
N PRO A 101 25.29 0.63 -16.64
CA PRO A 101 24.86 -0.44 -15.76
C PRO A 101 25.91 -1.55 -15.66
N PRO A 102 26.04 -2.23 -14.51
CA PRO A 102 26.82 -3.45 -14.42
C PRO A 102 26.13 -4.61 -15.14
N GLN A 103 26.86 -5.64 -15.57
CA GLN A 103 26.23 -6.86 -16.07
C GLN A 103 25.41 -7.57 -14.96
N PRO A 104 24.25 -8.19 -15.28
CA PRO A 104 23.64 -8.38 -16.60
C PRO A 104 22.66 -7.26 -17.01
N TRP A 105 22.71 -6.11 -16.35
CA TRP A 105 21.78 -5.02 -16.57
C TRP A 105 22.08 -4.27 -17.86
N THR A 106 21.02 -3.83 -18.52
CA THR A 106 21.06 -2.95 -19.68
C THR A 106 20.32 -1.66 -19.35
N ALA A 107 20.82 -0.52 -19.84
CA ALA A 107 20.25 0.78 -19.56
C ALA A 107 19.51 1.31 -20.78
N THR A 108 18.45 2.07 -20.55
CA THR A 108 17.84 2.90 -21.58
C THR A 108 18.84 3.98 -22.07
N PRO A 109 18.68 4.52 -23.29
CA PRO A 109 19.59 5.54 -23.82
C PRO A 109 19.67 6.81 -22.96
N ASP A 110 18.61 7.15 -22.23
CA ASP A 110 18.57 8.28 -21.30
C ASP A 110 19.09 7.94 -19.89
N GLY A 111 19.50 6.69 -19.67
CA GLY A 111 20.02 6.18 -18.40
C GLY A 111 19.00 6.13 -17.27
N ARG A 112 17.71 6.36 -17.54
CA ARG A 112 16.68 6.46 -16.49
C ARG A 112 16.18 5.11 -16.00
N SER A 113 16.30 4.07 -16.81
CA SER A 113 15.88 2.74 -16.41
C SER A 113 16.95 1.70 -16.70
N TRP A 114 17.10 0.75 -15.78
CA TRP A 114 17.85 -0.47 -16.00
C TRP A 114 16.91 -1.65 -16.19
N SER A 115 17.29 -2.62 -17.01
CA SER A 115 16.53 -3.85 -17.18
C SER A 115 17.43 -5.07 -17.32
N ALA A 116 16.98 -6.19 -16.77
CA ALA A 116 17.63 -7.48 -16.90
C ALA A 116 16.57 -8.59 -16.93
N PRO A 117 16.75 -9.65 -17.73
CA PRO A 117 15.83 -10.78 -17.70
C PRO A 117 16.01 -11.57 -16.40
N MET A 118 14.91 -12.10 -15.86
CA MET A 118 14.90 -12.80 -14.56
C MET A 118 15.91 -13.95 -14.50
N TRP A 119 16.04 -14.73 -15.57
CA TRP A 119 16.98 -15.85 -15.64
C TRP A 119 18.46 -15.41 -15.49
N ALA A 120 18.82 -14.22 -15.97
CA ALA A 120 20.18 -13.70 -15.84
C ALA A 120 20.46 -13.24 -14.41
N LEU A 121 19.47 -12.63 -13.75
CA LEU A 121 19.56 -12.29 -12.33
C LEU A 121 19.65 -13.53 -11.44
N GLN A 122 19.01 -14.62 -11.83
CA GLN A 122 19.14 -15.90 -11.14
C GLN A 122 20.55 -16.50 -11.26
N ALA A 123 21.34 -16.13 -12.25
CA ALA A 123 22.73 -16.58 -12.37
C ALA A 123 23.73 -15.74 -11.55
N VAL A 124 23.32 -14.59 -11.00
CA VAL A 124 24.20 -13.72 -10.21
C VAL A 124 24.57 -14.40 -8.89
N PRO A 125 25.86 -14.57 -8.57
CA PRO A 125 26.29 -15.11 -7.28
C PRO A 125 25.93 -14.17 -6.13
N LEU A 126 25.24 -14.67 -5.11
CA LEU A 126 24.88 -13.92 -3.91
C LEU A 126 25.72 -14.40 -2.74
N THR A 127 26.61 -13.55 -2.24
CA THR A 127 27.50 -13.86 -1.10
C THR A 127 27.24 -12.98 0.12
N ALA A 128 26.58 -11.83 -0.07
CA ALA A 128 26.29 -10.87 0.98
C ALA A 128 24.85 -11.02 1.54
N PRO A 129 24.61 -10.59 2.80
CA PRO A 129 23.26 -10.43 3.32
C PRO A 129 22.47 -9.36 2.54
N ALA A 130 21.15 -9.29 2.76
CA ALA A 130 20.33 -8.25 2.15
C ALA A 130 20.84 -6.85 2.54
N PRO A 131 21.03 -5.94 1.57
CA PRO A 131 21.53 -4.62 1.87
C PRO A 131 20.43 -3.73 2.46
N ASN A 132 20.82 -2.91 3.44
CA ASN A 132 19.93 -1.95 4.12
C ASN A 132 19.31 -0.91 3.18
N GLU A 133 19.80 -0.81 1.94
CA GLU A 133 19.26 0.09 0.94
C GLU A 133 17.85 -0.29 0.47
N PHE A 134 17.42 -1.53 0.66
CA PHE A 134 16.06 -1.95 0.29
C PHE A 134 15.12 -2.06 1.48
N ALA A 135 15.55 -1.64 2.67
CA ALA A 135 14.82 -1.78 3.93
C ALA A 135 13.37 -1.23 3.91
N THR A 136 13.10 -0.24 3.05
CA THR A 136 11.79 0.41 2.88
C THR A 136 11.15 0.16 1.51
N VAL A 137 11.64 -0.85 0.78
CA VAL A 137 11.00 -1.31 -0.46
C VAL A 137 9.76 -2.12 -0.11
N VAL A 138 8.63 -1.72 -0.70
CA VAL A 138 7.35 -2.41 -0.54
C VAL A 138 6.70 -2.62 -1.90
N SER A 139 6.04 -3.76 -2.08
CA SER A 139 5.10 -3.96 -3.18
C SER A 139 3.83 -3.16 -2.89
N LEU A 140 3.41 -2.37 -3.87
CA LEU A 140 2.15 -1.61 -3.81
C LEU A 140 1.05 -2.26 -4.64
N GLY A 141 1.37 -3.29 -5.42
CA GLY A 141 0.44 -4.07 -6.22
C GLY A 141 1.03 -4.60 -7.51
N THR A 142 0.16 -4.94 -8.44
CA THR A 142 0.50 -5.48 -9.76
C THR A 142 0.07 -4.55 -10.88
N ASP A 143 0.87 -4.51 -11.95
CA ASP A 143 0.52 -3.96 -13.25
C ASP A 143 0.60 -5.09 -14.28
N GLY A 144 -0.55 -5.63 -14.65
CA GLY A 144 -0.64 -6.89 -15.40
C GLY A 144 -0.05 -8.05 -14.60
N GLU A 145 1.05 -8.64 -15.10
CA GLU A 145 1.75 -9.76 -14.48
C GLU A 145 2.99 -9.31 -13.66
N GLU A 146 3.31 -8.02 -13.66
CA GLU A 146 4.48 -7.49 -12.98
C GLU A 146 4.14 -6.99 -11.58
N ASN A 147 4.96 -7.35 -10.59
CA ASN A 147 4.88 -6.76 -9.26
C ASN A 147 5.51 -5.37 -9.30
N VAL A 148 4.77 -4.36 -8.84
CA VAL A 148 5.22 -2.97 -8.73
C VAL A 148 5.69 -2.72 -7.30
N LEU A 149 6.99 -2.54 -7.13
CA LEU A 149 7.60 -2.16 -5.87
C LEU A 149 8.13 -0.74 -5.91
N VAL A 150 8.14 -0.11 -4.75
CA VAL A 150 8.66 1.24 -4.56
C VAL A 150 9.50 1.30 -3.30
N ASP A 151 10.64 1.96 -3.42
CA ASP A 151 11.45 2.34 -2.27
C ASP A 151 10.90 3.64 -1.66
N LEU A 152 10.16 3.53 -0.55
CA LEU A 152 9.44 4.67 0.03
C LEU A 152 10.37 5.81 0.47
N ARG A 153 11.63 5.54 0.81
CA ARG A 153 12.61 6.60 1.16
C ARG A 153 12.99 7.46 -0.04
N ARG A 154 12.83 6.95 -1.27
CA ARG A 154 13.16 7.69 -2.49
C ARG A 154 12.14 8.76 -2.86
N VAL A 155 10.98 8.73 -2.21
CA VAL A 155 10.00 9.83 -2.25
C VAL A 155 10.56 11.10 -1.64
N ARG A 156 11.52 10.98 -0.70
CA ARG A 156 12.11 12.10 0.04
C ARG A 156 11.05 13.00 0.66
N GLY A 157 10.18 12.41 1.48
CA GLY A 157 9.09 13.13 2.12
C GLY A 157 8.00 12.20 2.63
N ILE A 158 6.83 12.78 2.89
CA ILE A 158 5.67 12.05 3.40
C ILE A 158 4.88 11.48 2.22
N VAL A 159 4.57 10.18 2.29
CA VAL A 159 3.61 9.50 1.41
C VAL A 159 2.25 9.52 2.10
N ALA A 160 1.26 10.19 1.52
CA ALA A 160 -0.08 10.23 2.11
C ALA A 160 -1.06 9.32 1.38
N LEU A 161 -1.88 8.62 2.16
CA LEU A 161 -2.98 7.82 1.63
C LEU A 161 -4.26 8.66 1.56
N ARG A 162 -4.84 8.71 0.37
CA ARG A 162 -6.16 9.28 0.08
C ARG A 162 -7.11 8.16 -0.32
N GLY A 163 -8.40 8.45 -0.25
CA GLY A 163 -9.46 7.54 -0.61
C GLY A 163 -10.29 7.20 0.61
N GLU A 164 -11.00 6.11 0.50
CA GLU A 164 -11.95 5.71 1.52
C GLU A 164 -11.23 4.93 2.64
N GLN A 165 -11.70 5.09 3.88
CA GLN A 165 -10.91 4.72 5.06
C GLN A 165 -10.51 3.24 5.08
N ALA A 166 -11.45 2.33 4.80
CA ALA A 166 -11.17 0.90 4.78
C ALA A 166 -10.08 0.52 3.76
N ALA A 167 -10.09 1.13 2.57
CA ALA A 167 -9.07 0.90 1.54
C ALA A 167 -7.69 1.44 1.95
N ARG A 168 -7.63 2.63 2.57
CA ARG A 168 -6.37 3.18 3.09
C ARG A 168 -5.79 2.32 4.19
N ASP A 169 -6.62 1.88 5.13
CA ASP A 169 -6.20 1.01 6.23
C ASP A 169 -5.72 -0.35 5.70
N ALA A 170 -6.37 -0.89 4.66
CA ALA A 170 -5.96 -2.12 3.98
C ALA A 170 -4.60 -2.00 3.29
N VAL A 171 -4.34 -0.91 2.57
CA VAL A 171 -3.03 -0.64 1.95
C VAL A 171 -1.95 -0.45 3.02
N LEU A 172 -2.22 0.36 4.04
CA LEU A 172 -1.27 0.65 5.11
C LEU A 172 -0.87 -0.61 5.88
N ARG A 173 -1.83 -1.49 6.16
CA ARG A 173 -1.58 -2.81 6.76
C ARG A 173 -0.61 -3.65 5.92
N ARG A 174 -0.80 -3.70 4.60
CA ARG A 174 0.08 -4.46 3.69
C ARG A 174 1.48 -3.88 3.60
N VAL A 175 1.61 -2.56 3.60
CA VAL A 175 2.92 -1.89 3.64
C VAL A 175 3.66 -2.25 4.91
N VAL A 176 2.98 -2.19 6.06
CA VAL A 176 3.57 -2.50 7.37
C VAL A 176 3.90 -3.98 7.52
N ASP A 177 3.01 -4.86 7.06
CA ASP A 177 3.22 -6.31 7.06
C ASP A 177 4.51 -6.65 6.30
N GLN A 178 4.64 -6.15 5.06
CA GLN A 178 5.85 -6.31 4.25
C GLN A 178 7.11 -5.83 4.95
N VAL A 179 7.13 -4.63 5.52
CA VAL A 179 8.32 -4.13 6.23
C VAL A 179 8.68 -4.99 7.46
N ARG A 180 7.71 -5.69 8.06
CA ARG A 180 7.94 -6.57 9.21
C ARG A 180 8.35 -7.98 8.83
N THR A 181 7.88 -8.49 7.70
CA THR A 181 7.98 -9.91 7.34
C THR A 181 8.89 -10.18 6.15
N ASP A 182 9.16 -9.18 5.31
CA ASP A 182 9.96 -9.38 4.12
C ASP A 182 11.44 -9.57 4.45
N PRO A 183 12.12 -10.53 3.80
CA PRO A 183 13.50 -10.88 4.10
C PRO A 183 14.48 -9.72 3.91
N TRP A 184 14.21 -8.81 2.96
CA TRP A 184 15.04 -7.61 2.73
C TRP A 184 14.77 -6.46 3.70
N ALA A 185 13.67 -6.51 4.45
CA ALA A 185 13.30 -5.50 5.44
C ALA A 185 13.66 -5.95 6.88
N THR A 186 14.44 -7.03 7.02
CA THR A 186 14.87 -7.55 8.32
C THR A 186 15.58 -6.46 9.14
N GLY A 187 15.09 -6.22 10.36
CA GLY A 187 15.66 -5.22 11.27
C GLY A 187 15.18 -3.79 11.04
N THR A 188 14.31 -3.54 10.06
CA THR A 188 13.69 -2.23 9.85
C THR A 188 12.72 -1.91 10.99
N ALA A 189 12.93 -0.77 11.67
CA ALA A 189 12.05 -0.34 12.74
C ALA A 189 10.71 0.16 12.15
N VAL A 190 9.59 -0.21 12.78
CA VAL A 190 8.26 0.35 12.44
C VAL A 190 7.71 1.10 13.63
N LEU A 191 7.66 2.43 13.53
CA LEU A 191 7.13 3.31 14.57
C LEU A 191 5.75 3.82 14.17
N SER A 192 4.84 3.96 15.13
CA SER A 192 3.53 4.54 14.90
C SER A 192 3.26 5.76 15.77
N VAL A 193 2.65 6.78 15.17
CA VAL A 193 2.25 8.03 15.85
C VAL A 193 0.76 8.28 15.64
N GLY A 194 0.06 8.59 16.73
CA GLY A 194 -1.37 8.89 16.74
C GLY A 194 -2.21 7.76 17.34
N THR A 195 -3.40 8.11 17.83
CA THR A 195 -4.32 7.17 18.48
C THR A 195 -4.88 6.16 17.48
N GLY A 196 -4.85 4.88 17.84
CA GLY A 196 -5.44 3.80 17.04
C GLY A 196 -4.51 3.10 16.04
N SER A 197 -3.27 3.57 15.85
CA SER A 197 -2.31 2.87 14.99
C SER A 197 -1.57 1.77 15.78
N THR A 198 -2.07 0.53 15.67
CA THR A 198 -1.43 -0.69 16.21
C THR A 198 -0.40 -1.30 15.24
N LEU A 199 -0.11 -0.57 14.16
CA LEU A 199 0.74 -1.03 13.06
C LEU A 199 2.24 -0.90 13.34
N GLY A 200 2.64 -0.31 14.46
CA GLY A 200 4.03 -0.07 14.83
C GLY A 200 4.22 -0.06 16.35
N VAL A 201 5.46 0.19 16.78
CA VAL A 201 5.73 0.58 18.17
C VAL A 201 5.18 1.99 18.34
N ALA A 202 4.18 2.14 19.20
CA ALA A 202 3.56 3.43 19.46
C ALA A 202 4.56 4.36 20.17
N VAL A 203 4.76 5.55 19.60
CA VAL A 203 5.68 6.56 20.12
C VAL A 203 5.04 7.95 20.10
N SER A 204 5.59 8.89 20.87
CA SER A 204 5.18 10.28 20.79
C SER A 204 5.65 10.92 19.48
N VAL A 205 5.05 12.04 19.07
CA VAL A 205 5.52 12.84 17.93
C VAL A 205 6.99 13.23 18.11
N ARG A 206 7.35 13.64 19.32
CA ARG A 206 8.72 14.06 19.66
C ARG A 206 9.72 12.93 19.49
N ASP A 207 9.40 11.73 19.97
CA ASP A 207 10.28 10.57 19.87
C ASP A 207 10.42 10.09 18.42
N ALA A 208 9.33 10.15 17.65
CA ALA A 208 9.38 9.85 16.21
C ALA A 208 10.31 10.82 15.46
N ILE A 209 10.18 12.13 15.71
CA ILE A 209 11.06 13.15 15.11
C ILE A 209 12.51 12.90 15.53
N ALA A 210 12.76 12.61 16.81
CA ALA A 210 14.10 12.29 17.29
C ALA A 210 14.70 11.05 16.61
N ALA A 211 13.91 10.00 16.41
CA ALA A 211 14.36 8.78 15.72
C ALA A 211 14.72 9.04 14.25
N VAL A 212 13.86 9.78 13.52
CA VAL A 212 14.13 10.17 12.13
C VAL A 212 15.33 11.11 12.05
N ALA A 213 15.49 12.03 13.00
CA ALA A 213 16.62 12.93 13.05
C ALA A 213 17.96 12.21 13.29
N ALA A 214 17.96 11.22 14.19
CA ALA A 214 19.10 10.39 14.52
C ALA A 214 19.54 9.50 13.35
N ASP A 215 18.60 9.00 12.55
CA ASP A 215 18.84 8.25 11.30
C ASP A 215 19.79 7.04 11.47
N ALA A 216 19.86 6.49 12.69
CA ALA A 216 20.83 5.46 13.07
C ALA A 216 20.58 4.13 12.32
N THR A 217 19.31 3.76 12.18
CA THR A 217 18.84 2.56 11.48
C THR A 217 17.77 2.92 10.46
N PRO A 218 17.60 2.13 9.39
CA PRO A 218 16.43 2.24 8.54
C PRO A 218 15.12 2.06 9.32
N GLY A 219 14.08 2.77 8.89
CA GLY A 219 12.79 2.72 9.57
C GLY A 219 11.62 3.19 8.72
N LEU A 220 10.44 2.71 9.09
CA LEU A 220 9.16 3.17 8.59
C LEU A 220 8.40 3.87 9.71
N LEU A 221 8.10 5.15 9.50
CA LEU A 221 7.21 5.91 10.35
C LEU A 221 5.77 5.88 9.79
N VAL A 222 4.83 5.44 10.60
CA VAL A 222 3.40 5.39 10.27
C VAL A 222 2.67 6.44 11.10
N VAL A 223 2.13 7.47 10.46
CA VAL A 223 1.38 8.53 11.15
C VAL A 223 -0.10 8.43 10.83
N ALA A 224 -0.96 8.39 11.85
CA ALA A 224 -2.41 8.43 11.64
C ALA A 224 -2.83 9.75 10.98
N LYS A 225 -2.20 10.84 11.44
CA LYS A 225 -2.28 12.18 10.86
C LYS A 225 -0.91 12.83 10.98
N VAL A 226 -0.46 13.51 9.94
CA VAL A 226 0.79 14.29 9.99
C VAL A 226 0.66 15.35 11.09
N PRO A 227 1.66 15.49 11.98
CA PRO A 227 1.65 16.53 13.01
C PRO A 227 1.46 17.92 12.40
N SER A 228 0.66 18.76 13.04
CA SER A 228 0.45 20.14 12.59
C SER A 228 1.58 21.07 13.04
N GLY A 229 1.73 22.22 12.37
CA GLY A 229 2.60 23.29 12.83
C GLY A 229 4.09 23.03 12.58
N GLU A 230 4.92 23.28 13.58
CA GLU A 230 6.38 23.17 13.49
C GLU A 230 6.84 21.71 13.38
N ASP A 231 6.31 20.81 14.22
CA ASP A 231 6.64 19.38 14.22
C ASP A 231 6.44 18.72 12.85
N GLY A 232 5.34 19.05 12.15
CA GLY A 232 5.08 18.52 10.81
C GLY A 232 6.08 19.01 9.77
N ARG A 233 6.48 20.29 9.85
CA ARG A 233 7.48 20.89 8.96
C ARG A 233 8.88 20.36 9.26
N GLU A 234 9.20 20.15 10.53
CA GLU A 234 10.42 19.50 10.99
C GLU A 234 10.53 18.09 10.42
N LEU A 235 9.49 17.27 10.64
CA LEU A 235 9.43 15.91 10.12
C LEU A 235 9.58 15.89 8.59
N GLY A 236 8.87 16.75 7.87
CA GLY A 236 8.99 16.88 6.42
C GLY A 236 10.42 17.18 5.97
N ARG A 237 11.08 18.16 6.61
CA ARG A 237 12.46 18.54 6.28
C ARG A 237 13.47 17.43 6.57
N LEU A 238 13.28 16.69 7.66
CA LEU A 238 14.13 15.55 8.00
C LEU A 238 14.02 14.43 6.94
N LEU A 239 12.80 14.12 6.50
CA LEU A 239 12.54 13.11 5.46
C LEU A 239 13.02 13.54 4.07
N GLU A 240 13.18 14.83 3.81
CA GLU A 240 13.73 15.38 2.57
C GLU A 240 15.26 15.29 2.48
N ARG A 241 15.94 14.98 3.59
CA ARG A 241 17.40 14.90 3.66
C ARG A 241 17.94 13.86 2.67
N PRO A 242 18.89 14.22 1.79
CA PRO A 242 19.55 13.24 0.92
C PRO A 242 20.21 12.13 1.75
N GLY A 243 19.93 10.88 1.39
CA GLY A 243 20.51 9.72 2.08
C GLY A 243 19.81 9.29 3.36
N GLY A 244 18.70 9.96 3.75
CA GLY A 244 17.89 9.53 4.89
C GLY A 244 17.41 8.08 4.73
N ARG A 245 17.40 7.35 5.85
CA ARG A 245 17.04 5.91 5.90
C ARG A 245 15.62 5.67 6.36
N TRP A 246 14.89 6.74 6.66
CA TRP A 246 13.50 6.70 7.11
C TRP A 246 12.52 7.01 5.98
N ALA A 247 11.48 6.20 5.89
CA ALA A 247 10.28 6.49 5.10
C ALA A 247 9.13 6.89 6.03
N CYS A 248 8.19 7.68 5.53
CA CYS A 248 6.99 8.07 6.28
C CYS A 248 5.73 7.88 5.46
N VAL A 249 4.76 7.16 6.02
CA VAL A 249 3.43 6.97 5.43
C VAL A 249 2.37 7.54 6.36
N ALA A 250 1.57 8.46 5.84
CA ALA A 250 0.43 9.04 6.52
C ALA A 250 -0.87 8.33 6.10
N ALA A 251 -1.64 7.86 7.08
CA ALA A 251 -2.94 7.23 6.86
C ALA A 251 -4.00 8.21 6.31
N ALA A 252 -3.73 9.52 6.38
CA ALA A 252 -4.61 10.58 5.93
C ALA A 252 -3.94 11.53 4.93
N PRO A 253 -4.70 12.11 3.99
CA PRO A 253 -4.19 13.11 3.06
C PRO A 253 -3.66 14.33 3.82
N HIS A 254 -2.57 14.92 3.34
CA HIS A 254 -1.96 16.07 3.99
C HIS A 254 -1.24 16.99 2.97
N PRO A 255 -1.28 18.32 3.13
CA PRO A 255 -0.60 19.26 2.22
C PRO A 255 0.93 19.13 2.17
N LEU A 256 1.55 18.61 3.22
CA LEU A 256 3.01 18.33 3.25
C LEU A 256 3.38 17.01 2.56
N ALA A 257 2.42 16.25 2.04
CA ALA A 257 2.72 15.02 1.33
C ALA A 257 3.41 15.32 0.00
N ARG A 258 4.55 14.68 -0.24
CA ARG A 258 5.26 14.74 -1.53
C ARG A 258 4.63 13.82 -2.56
N TRP A 259 4.03 12.73 -2.08
CA TRP A 259 3.35 11.76 -2.91
C TRP A 259 2.03 11.37 -2.27
N THR A 260 0.98 11.30 -3.09
CA THR A 260 -0.35 10.85 -2.67
C THR A 260 -0.71 9.59 -3.42
N ILE A 261 -1.17 8.58 -2.67
CA ILE A 261 -1.69 7.32 -3.21
C ILE A 261 -3.20 7.29 -2.92
N GLU A 262 -4.02 7.29 -3.97
CA GLU A 262 -5.46 7.13 -3.84
C GLU A 262 -5.80 5.63 -3.78
N ALA A 263 -6.04 5.11 -2.58
CA ALA A 263 -6.51 3.75 -2.37
C ALA A 263 -8.02 3.67 -2.63
N ARG A 264 -8.43 2.83 -3.58
CA ARG A 264 -9.82 2.60 -3.94
C ARG A 264 -10.30 1.26 -3.41
N ARG A 265 -11.61 1.20 -3.13
CA ARG A 265 -12.25 -0.03 -2.66
C ARG A 265 -12.29 -1.14 -3.71
N ASP A 266 -12.18 -0.82 -4.99
CA ASP A 266 -12.16 -1.80 -6.08
C ASP A 266 -10.86 -2.62 -6.14
N GLY A 267 -9.97 -2.46 -5.15
CA GLY A 267 -8.71 -3.19 -5.09
C GLY A 267 -7.59 -2.53 -5.90
N THR A 268 -7.82 -1.33 -6.45
CA THR A 268 -6.81 -0.54 -7.16
C THR A 268 -6.33 0.64 -6.34
N HIS A 269 -5.12 1.10 -6.62
CA HIS A 269 -4.69 2.41 -6.20
C HIS A 269 -4.23 3.21 -7.41
N VAL A 270 -4.38 4.53 -7.33
CA VAL A 270 -3.95 5.47 -8.38
C VAL A 270 -2.96 6.45 -7.79
N SER A 271 -1.87 6.69 -8.49
CA SER A 271 -0.94 7.77 -8.17
C SER A 271 -0.29 8.35 -9.41
N ASP A 272 0.14 9.60 -9.32
CA ASP A 272 0.81 10.29 -10.43
C ASP A 272 2.14 9.63 -10.83
N VAL A 273 2.76 8.89 -9.91
CA VAL A 273 4.07 8.26 -10.09
C VAL A 273 3.94 6.84 -10.67
N LEU A 274 2.98 6.06 -10.20
CA LEU A 274 2.83 4.64 -10.55
C LEU A 274 1.74 4.37 -11.59
N GLY A 275 0.87 5.35 -11.87
CA GLY A 275 -0.35 5.09 -12.62
C GLY A 275 -1.35 4.32 -11.78
N THR A 276 -2.05 3.37 -12.41
CA THR A 276 -3.07 2.53 -11.77
C THR A 276 -2.51 1.14 -11.53
N VAL A 277 -2.55 0.67 -10.29
CA VAL A 277 -1.98 -0.61 -9.87
C VAL A 277 -2.99 -1.35 -9.00
N ARG A 278 -3.03 -2.69 -9.09
CA ARG A 278 -3.95 -3.53 -8.30
C ARG A 278 -3.31 -3.95 -6.98
N TRP A 279 -3.66 -3.29 -5.88
CA TRP A 279 -3.12 -3.63 -4.56
C TRP A 279 -3.78 -4.86 -3.93
N MET A 280 -4.99 -5.23 -4.37
CA MET A 280 -5.70 -6.41 -3.84
C MET A 280 -4.96 -7.73 -4.11
N ASP A 281 -4.09 -7.74 -5.12
CA ASP A 281 -3.26 -8.89 -5.47
C ASP A 281 -2.06 -9.06 -4.50
N VAL A 282 -1.79 -8.05 -3.65
CA VAL A 282 -0.80 -8.14 -2.56
C VAL A 282 -1.46 -8.79 -1.36
N GLY A 283 -1.18 -10.07 -1.15
CA GLY A 283 -1.62 -10.81 0.03
C GLY A 283 -0.89 -10.39 1.32
N LEU A 284 -1.52 -10.65 2.46
CA LEU A 284 -0.88 -10.53 3.78
C LEU A 284 -0.06 -11.79 4.11
N SER A 285 0.97 -11.62 4.94
CA SER A 285 1.83 -12.72 5.41
C SER A 285 1.14 -13.60 6.46
N MET A 286 0.27 -13.02 7.29
CA MET A 286 -0.58 -13.71 8.27
C MET A 286 -2.03 -13.21 8.14
N PRO A 287 -3.05 -14.08 8.31
CA PRO A 287 -4.44 -13.61 8.38
C PRO A 287 -4.64 -12.74 9.63
N LEU A 288 -5.48 -11.70 9.53
CA LEU A 288 -6.03 -11.10 10.73
C LEU A 288 -6.77 -12.21 11.48
N ALA A 289 -6.40 -12.44 12.75
CA ALA A 289 -7.20 -13.29 13.63
C ALA A 289 -8.65 -12.79 13.51
N ALA A 290 -9.57 -13.66 13.11
CA ALA A 290 -10.98 -13.33 13.08
C ALA A 290 -11.33 -12.92 14.51
N THR A 291 -11.52 -11.62 14.75
CA THR A 291 -12.02 -11.11 16.02
C THR A 291 -13.32 -11.87 16.26
N THR A 292 -13.27 -12.83 17.17
CA THR A 292 -14.38 -13.73 17.44
C THR A 292 -15.42 -12.92 18.20
N GLN A 293 -16.25 -12.15 17.48
CA GLN A 293 -17.54 -11.73 17.97
C GLN A 293 -18.47 -12.94 17.94
N SER A 294 -18.33 -13.77 18.97
CA SER A 294 -19.38 -14.68 19.42
C SER A 294 -19.55 -14.48 20.91
N ALA A 295 -19.87 -13.24 21.28
CA ALA A 295 -20.59 -12.95 22.50
C ALA A 295 -22.08 -12.97 22.16
N THR A 296 -22.65 -14.17 22.05
CA THR A 296 -24.10 -14.37 22.08
C THR A 296 -24.40 -15.48 23.05
N THR A 297 -24.59 -15.06 24.30
CA THR A 297 -25.64 -15.50 25.23
C THR A 297 -26.35 -16.79 24.86
N GLN A 298 -26.02 -17.88 25.56
CA GLN A 298 -26.99 -18.94 25.84
C GLN A 298 -26.99 -19.18 27.35
N THR A 299 -27.78 -18.34 28.02
CA THR A 299 -28.36 -18.66 29.32
C THR A 299 -29.32 -19.83 29.09
N ASP A 300 -29.02 -20.99 29.66
CA ASP A 300 -30.02 -22.04 29.83
C ASP A 300 -30.29 -22.23 31.32
N PRO A 301 -31.50 -21.92 31.81
CA PRO A 301 -31.91 -22.18 33.17
C PRO A 301 -32.54 -23.58 33.29
N ALA A 302 -32.33 -24.20 34.46
CA ALA A 302 -33.02 -25.37 34.98
C ALA A 302 -32.48 -26.76 34.60
N ALA A 303 -31.68 -27.32 35.51
CA ALA A 303 -31.92 -28.67 36.02
C ALA A 303 -31.75 -28.64 37.55
N LEU A 304 -32.85 -28.94 38.25
CA LEU A 304 -32.97 -29.07 39.69
C LEU A 304 -32.10 -30.25 40.22
N PRO A 305 -31.81 -30.31 41.53
CA PRO A 305 -30.91 -31.29 42.13
C PRO A 305 -31.64 -32.59 42.47
N ASP A 306 -31.02 -33.73 42.14
CA ASP A 306 -31.35 -35.00 42.78
C ASP A 306 -30.57 -35.13 44.09
N ALA A 307 -31.33 -35.28 45.17
CA ALA A 307 -30.88 -35.73 46.46
C ALA A 307 -30.54 -37.22 46.40
N VAL A 308 -29.40 -37.64 46.95
CA VAL A 308 -29.28 -38.92 47.65
C VAL A 308 -28.34 -38.77 48.85
N GLU A 309 -28.92 -39.17 49.97
CA GLU A 309 -28.45 -39.28 51.34
C GLU A 309 -27.72 -40.63 51.55
N ALA A 310 -26.98 -40.72 52.67
CA ALA A 310 -26.64 -41.93 53.43
C ALA A 310 -25.24 -42.59 53.28
N ASP A 311 -24.57 -42.61 54.45
CA ASP A 311 -23.82 -43.69 55.11
C ASP A 311 -22.58 -44.31 54.46
N ALA A 312 -21.40 -43.96 55.01
CA ALA A 312 -20.58 -44.82 55.90
C ALA A 312 -19.17 -44.23 56.08
#